data_AF-A0A2D8KRP4-F1
#
_entry.id   AF-A0A2D8KRP4-F1
#
_cell.length_a   1.000
_cell.length_b   1.000
_cell.length_c   1.000
_cell.angle_alpha   90.00
_cell.angle_beta   90.00
_cell.angle_gamma   90.00
#
_symmetry.space_group_name_H-M   'P 1'
#
loop_
_entity.id
_entity.type
_entity.pdbx_description
1 polymer ?
#
loop_
_entity_poly.entity_id
_entity_poly.type
_entity_poly.pdbx_seq_one_letter_code
_entity_poly.pdbx_strand_id
1 'polypeptide(L)'
;MKFHHFYIFLLFASFQTFAQQNIGIPENRLSERFYENLDSLTNRYNLPDLRETEQSALRIWTNQEIINLGSDNQFLFYTRKKGDLILKTAKLEQVSVDSVIAEIDKNLDWFHENSKYHLDAFPNFIEIQTGKNYHVISFYKNQQLQKLISSLRNELDIHSIRQRLIEQLEPGNYQWGMSSLHIDHLVPGDADGFYKKILPEIMEKFGLSSETPATQMPLVMINKKPAFLKDLNKLEMGEVENYELLQDATATALYGFRASNGVILVKTR
;
A
#
# COMPACT_ATOMS: atom_id res chain seq x y z
N MET A 1 -2.15 -58.54 -47.85
CA MET A 1 -1.36 -58.77 -46.62
C MET A 1 -0.12 -57.89 -46.68
N LYS A 2 -0.13 -56.74 -45.99
CA LYS A 2 1.04 -55.93 -45.60
C LYS A 2 0.53 -54.76 -44.75
N PHE A 3 1.00 -54.74 -43.50
CA PHE A 3 0.89 -53.66 -42.53
C PHE A 3 1.29 -52.32 -43.16
N HIS A 4 0.75 -51.20 -42.67
CA HIS A 4 1.56 -50.05 -42.23
C HIS A 4 0.74 -49.06 -41.39
N HIS A 5 1.13 -48.99 -40.11
CA HIS A 5 1.34 -47.80 -39.29
C HIS A 5 0.19 -46.79 -39.07
N PHE A 6 -0.41 -46.99 -37.91
CA PHE A 6 -1.03 -45.99 -37.04
C PHE A 6 -0.15 -44.73 -36.92
N TYR A 7 -0.67 -43.56 -37.27
CA TYR A 7 -0.16 -42.27 -36.78
C TYR A 7 -1.34 -41.46 -36.25
N ILE A 8 -1.43 -41.42 -34.93
CA ILE A 8 -2.30 -40.52 -34.17
C ILE A 8 -1.75 -39.12 -34.39
N PHE A 9 -2.46 -38.32 -35.18
CA PHE A 9 -2.19 -36.89 -35.32
C PHE A 9 -2.72 -36.19 -34.05
N LEU A 10 -1.86 -36.04 -33.05
CA LEU A 10 -2.10 -35.15 -31.90
C LEU A 10 -2.00 -33.70 -32.41
N LEU A 11 -3.17 -33.10 -32.65
CA LEU A 11 -3.34 -31.67 -32.88
C LEU A 11 -2.92 -30.91 -31.62
N PHE A 12 -1.63 -30.56 -31.52
CA PHE A 12 -1.16 -29.50 -30.65
C PHE A 12 -1.68 -28.17 -31.22
N ALA A 13 -2.84 -27.74 -30.74
CA ALA A 13 -3.25 -26.35 -30.86
C ALA A 13 -2.29 -25.51 -30.01
N SER A 14 -1.21 -25.02 -30.61
CA SER A 14 -0.41 -23.96 -30.03
C SER A 14 -1.28 -22.71 -30.02
N PHE A 15 -1.97 -22.46 -28.89
CA PHE A 15 -2.43 -21.13 -28.57
C PHE A 15 -1.16 -20.26 -28.48
N GLN A 16 -0.89 -19.48 -29.53
CA GLN A 16 0.01 -18.35 -29.42
C GLN A 16 -0.67 -17.33 -28.51
N THR A 17 -0.46 -17.49 -27.21
CA THR A 17 -0.67 -16.39 -26.27
C THR A 17 0.39 -15.36 -26.61
N PHE A 18 -0.03 -14.28 -27.27
CA PHE A 18 0.76 -13.05 -27.39
C PHE A 18 0.96 -12.48 -25.98
N ALA A 19 1.91 -13.03 -25.23
CA ALA A 19 2.43 -12.43 -24.01
C ALA A 19 3.52 -11.47 -24.43
N GLN A 20 3.14 -10.20 -24.56
CA GLN A 20 4.01 -9.08 -24.90
C GLN A 20 5.19 -9.05 -23.93
N GLN A 21 6.38 -9.33 -24.45
CA GLN A 21 7.65 -9.11 -23.77
C GLN A 21 7.87 -7.61 -23.62
N ASN A 22 8.24 -7.18 -22.41
CA ASN A 22 8.49 -5.80 -22.00
C ASN A 22 7.22 -4.92 -21.90
N ILE A 23 6.93 -4.41 -20.69
CA ILE A 23 6.48 -3.02 -20.62
C ILE A 23 7.75 -2.19 -20.84
N GLY A 24 8.18 -2.10 -22.11
CA GLY A 24 8.67 -0.81 -22.55
C GLY A 24 7.48 0.12 -22.39
N ILE A 25 7.71 1.36 -21.96
CA ILE A 25 6.79 2.44 -22.34
C ILE A 25 6.56 2.19 -23.84
N PRO A 26 5.32 1.97 -24.32
CA PRO A 26 5.16 1.78 -25.75
C PRO A 26 5.76 3.04 -26.37
N GLU A 27 6.86 2.87 -27.10
CA GLU A 27 7.30 3.78 -28.15
C GLU A 27 6.16 3.75 -29.17
N ASN A 28 5.06 4.38 -28.79
CA ASN A 28 3.94 4.60 -29.63
C ASN A 28 4.46 5.64 -30.62
N ARG A 29 4.31 5.36 -31.92
CA ARG A 29 4.64 6.33 -32.98
C ARG A 29 4.07 7.72 -32.69
N LEU A 30 2.97 7.82 -31.94
CA LEU A 30 2.44 9.09 -31.45
C LEU A 30 3.38 9.80 -30.48
N SER A 31 3.92 9.10 -29.49
CA SER A 31 4.90 9.62 -28.55
C SER A 31 6.19 10.00 -29.27
N GLU A 32 6.72 9.13 -30.13
CA GLU A 32 7.93 9.40 -30.94
C GLU A 32 7.73 10.64 -31.81
N ARG A 33 6.65 10.69 -32.61
CA ARG A 33 6.33 11.85 -33.44
C ARG A 33 6.07 13.09 -32.60
N PHE A 34 5.48 12.96 -31.42
CA PHE A 34 5.31 14.09 -30.53
C PHE A 34 6.67 14.65 -30.10
N TYR A 35 7.62 13.80 -29.69
CA TYR A 35 8.99 14.21 -29.36
C TYR A 35 9.75 14.79 -30.56
N GLU A 36 9.67 14.16 -31.73
CA GLU A 36 10.27 14.67 -32.98
C GLU A 36 9.75 16.07 -33.34
N ASN A 37 8.47 16.32 -33.11
CA ASN A 37 7.83 17.61 -33.40
C ASN A 37 7.86 18.59 -32.23
N LEU A 38 8.38 18.19 -31.06
CA LEU A 38 8.23 18.95 -29.83
C LEU A 38 8.85 20.34 -29.96
N ASP A 39 10.07 20.45 -30.50
CA ASP A 39 10.74 21.74 -30.71
C ASP A 39 9.91 22.67 -31.61
N SER A 40 9.31 22.12 -32.67
CA SER A 40 8.45 22.89 -33.57
C SER A 40 7.15 23.31 -32.89
N LEU A 41 6.57 22.47 -32.04
CA LEU A 41 5.33 22.75 -31.32
C LEU A 41 5.58 23.81 -30.23
N THR A 42 6.65 23.66 -29.45
CA THR A 42 7.06 24.60 -28.41
C THR A 42 7.28 26.00 -28.99
N ASN A 43 8.01 26.10 -30.11
CA ASN A 43 8.21 27.37 -30.80
C ASN A 43 6.92 27.93 -31.42
N ARG A 44 6.11 27.09 -32.08
CA ARG A 44 4.85 27.52 -32.72
C ARG A 44 3.85 28.09 -31.71
N TYR A 45 3.79 27.52 -30.52
CA TYR A 45 2.82 27.88 -29.49
C TYR A 45 3.42 28.73 -28.37
N ASN A 46 4.69 29.13 -28.48
CA ASN A 46 5.42 29.88 -27.45
C ASN A 46 5.29 29.24 -26.06
N LEU A 47 5.44 27.92 -26.00
CA LEU A 47 5.36 27.15 -24.76
C LEU A 47 6.73 27.14 -24.08
N PRO A 48 6.78 27.08 -22.74
CA PRO A 48 8.03 26.80 -22.04
C PRO A 48 8.50 25.38 -22.37
N ASP A 49 9.81 25.20 -22.57
CA ASP A 49 10.39 23.86 -22.70
C ASP A 49 10.46 23.20 -21.32
N LEU A 50 9.61 22.20 -21.12
CA LEU A 50 9.50 21.48 -19.85
C LEU A 50 10.49 20.30 -19.74
N ARG A 51 11.35 20.07 -20.75
CA ARG A 51 12.40 19.05 -20.70
C ARG A 51 13.54 19.44 -19.79
N GLU A 52 13.87 20.73 -19.73
CA GLU A 52 14.95 21.26 -18.89
C GLU A 52 14.38 21.68 -17.54
N THR A 53 14.58 20.84 -16.53
CA THR A 53 14.35 21.20 -15.12
C THR A 53 15.69 21.34 -14.42
N GLU A 54 16.00 22.47 -13.80
CA GLU A 54 17.26 22.57 -13.02
C GLU A 54 17.27 21.64 -11.80
N GLN A 55 16.10 21.16 -11.38
CA GLN A 55 15.94 20.39 -10.16
C GLN A 55 15.78 18.90 -10.48
N SER A 56 16.65 18.09 -9.86
CA SER A 56 16.49 16.65 -9.79
C SER A 56 15.28 16.30 -8.91
N ALA A 57 14.48 15.34 -9.35
CA ALA A 57 13.38 14.77 -8.59
C ALA A 57 13.44 13.25 -8.65
N LEU A 58 13.06 12.63 -7.53
CA LEU A 58 12.99 11.19 -7.35
C LEU A 58 11.64 10.85 -6.73
N ARG A 59 10.89 9.96 -7.39
CA ARG A 59 9.61 9.49 -6.88
C ARG A 59 9.58 7.98 -6.81
N ILE A 60 9.27 7.44 -5.63
CA ILE A 60 9.22 6.00 -5.38
C ILE A 60 7.78 5.63 -5.08
N TRP A 61 7.20 4.82 -5.95
CA TRP A 61 5.82 4.35 -5.84
C TRP A 61 5.83 2.91 -5.36
N THR A 62 5.09 2.66 -4.30
CA THR A 62 4.72 1.29 -3.92
C THR A 62 3.20 1.20 -3.84
N ASN A 63 2.70 0.03 -3.43
CA ASN A 63 1.29 -0.33 -3.53
C ASN A 63 0.31 0.60 -2.75
N GLN A 64 0.76 1.32 -1.71
CA GLN A 64 -0.11 2.20 -0.90
C GLN A 64 0.51 3.56 -0.59
N GLU A 65 1.68 3.87 -1.16
CA GLU A 65 2.36 5.10 -0.84
C GLU A 65 3.27 5.57 -1.96
N ILE A 66 3.57 6.87 -1.91
CA ILE A 66 4.49 7.53 -2.81
C ILE A 66 5.44 8.38 -1.97
N ILE A 67 6.74 8.14 -2.11
CA ILE A 67 7.78 9.03 -1.59
C ILE A 67 8.19 9.93 -2.74
N ASN A 68 8.09 11.24 -2.57
CA ASN A 68 8.47 12.23 -3.57
C ASN A 68 9.56 13.12 -2.98
N LEU A 69 10.73 13.13 -3.61
CA LEU A 69 11.91 13.90 -3.21
C LEU A 69 12.28 14.83 -4.39
N GLY A 70 12.54 16.10 -4.11
CA GLY A 70 12.74 17.14 -5.12
C GLY A 70 12.77 18.51 -4.46
N SER A 71 12.06 19.48 -5.04
CA SER A 71 11.88 20.79 -4.39
C SER A 71 10.96 20.77 -3.17
N ASP A 72 9.90 19.94 -3.22
CA ASP A 72 8.99 19.74 -2.08
C ASP A 72 8.93 18.25 -1.73
N ASN A 73 9.70 17.88 -0.71
CA ASN A 73 9.77 16.51 -0.24
C ASN A 73 8.48 16.16 0.50
N GLN A 74 7.77 15.15 0.00
CA GLN A 74 6.47 14.73 0.54
C GLN A 74 6.33 13.22 0.54
N PHE A 75 5.65 12.74 1.56
CA PHE A 75 5.17 11.37 1.66
C PHE A 75 3.66 11.37 1.48
N LEU A 76 3.19 10.54 0.55
CA LEU A 76 1.80 10.34 0.25
C LEU A 76 1.41 8.92 0.68
N PHE A 77 0.38 8.81 1.52
CA PHE A 77 -0.25 7.55 1.86
C PHE A 77 -1.67 7.55 1.28
N TYR A 78 -2.06 6.48 0.61
CA TYR A 78 -3.40 6.36 0.06
C TYR A 78 -4.03 5.00 0.35
N THR A 79 -5.34 5.01 0.51
CA THR A 79 -6.17 3.84 0.75
C THR A 79 -7.59 4.09 0.27
N ARG A 80 -8.48 3.10 0.37
CA ARG A 80 -9.89 3.26 0.01
C ARG A 80 -10.81 2.77 1.11
N LYS A 81 -11.91 3.49 1.35
CA LYS A 81 -12.98 3.08 2.26
C LYS A 81 -14.29 3.09 1.49
N LYS A 82 -14.98 1.95 1.41
CA LYS A 82 -16.23 1.80 0.63
C LYS A 82 -16.14 2.28 -0.83
N GLY A 83 -14.96 2.17 -1.45
CA GLY A 83 -14.70 2.60 -2.83
C GLY A 83 -14.09 4.00 -2.93
N ASP A 84 -14.31 4.86 -1.94
CA ASP A 84 -13.81 6.23 -1.92
C ASP A 84 -12.30 6.26 -1.65
N LEU A 85 -11.56 7.01 -2.47
CA LEU A 85 -10.12 7.23 -2.29
C LEU A 85 -9.89 8.17 -1.10
N ILE A 86 -9.02 7.74 -0.20
CA ILE A 86 -8.56 8.53 0.94
C ILE A 86 -7.07 8.75 0.77
N LEU A 87 -6.68 10.02 0.81
CA LEU A 87 -5.32 10.49 0.60
C LEU A 87 -4.86 11.24 1.85
N LYS A 88 -3.67 10.89 2.35
CA LYS A 88 -3.00 11.59 3.45
C LYS A 88 -1.61 11.96 3.00
N THR A 89 -1.16 13.16 3.35
CA THR A 89 0.14 13.69 2.94
C THR A 89 0.90 14.18 4.17
N ALA A 90 2.21 13.98 4.17
CA ALA A 90 3.12 14.57 5.14
C ALA A 90 4.32 15.19 4.43
N LYS A 91 4.83 16.31 4.96
CA LYS A 91 6.11 16.86 4.51
C LYS A 91 7.25 16.01 5.04
N LEU A 92 8.29 15.86 4.24
CA LEU A 92 9.51 15.15 4.58
C LEU A 92 10.66 16.13 4.79
N GLU A 93 11.67 15.67 5.53
CA GLU A 93 12.91 16.41 5.68
C GLU A 93 13.64 16.56 4.33
N GLN A 94 14.46 17.60 4.24
CA GLN A 94 15.25 17.87 3.04
C GLN A 94 16.40 16.87 2.93
N VAL A 95 16.50 16.23 1.77
CA VAL A 95 17.53 15.22 1.46
C VAL A 95 18.11 15.53 0.09
N SER A 96 19.43 15.31 -0.07
CA SER A 96 20.12 15.45 -1.35
C SER A 96 19.62 14.39 -2.34
N VAL A 97 18.75 14.81 -3.26
CA VAL A 97 18.18 13.93 -4.30
C VAL A 97 19.28 13.35 -5.19
N ASP A 98 20.30 14.14 -5.52
CA ASP A 98 21.40 13.71 -6.39
C ASP A 98 22.21 12.55 -5.78
N SER A 99 22.36 12.51 -4.45
CA SER A 99 23.04 11.42 -3.75
C SER A 99 22.25 10.10 -3.88
N VAL A 100 20.93 10.18 -3.73
CA VAL A 100 20.04 9.01 -3.83
C VAL A 100 19.99 8.51 -5.27
N ILE A 101 19.89 9.43 -6.25
CA ILE A 101 19.94 9.08 -7.68
C ILE A 101 21.26 8.39 -8.02
N ALA A 102 22.40 8.94 -7.58
CA ALA A 102 23.71 8.33 -7.82
C ALA A 102 23.85 6.93 -7.19
N GLU A 103 23.18 6.67 -6.06
CA GLU A 103 23.12 5.32 -5.48
C GLU A 103 22.21 4.39 -6.29
N ILE A 104 21.06 4.85 -6.78
CA ILE A 104 20.21 4.07 -7.68
C ILE A 104 20.97 3.72 -8.96
N ASP A 105 21.67 4.68 -9.56
CA ASP A 105 22.41 4.51 -10.82
C ASP A 105 23.51 3.45 -10.70
N LYS A 106 24.23 3.42 -9.58
CA LYS A 106 25.22 2.36 -9.30
C LYS A 106 24.62 0.96 -9.23
N ASN A 107 23.31 0.87 -8.97
CA ASN A 107 22.57 -0.39 -8.89
C ASN A 107 21.69 -0.64 -10.13
N LEU A 108 21.76 0.20 -11.18
CA LEU A 108 20.95 0.10 -12.40
C LEU A 108 21.39 -1.00 -13.37
N ASP A 109 22.69 -1.29 -13.48
CA ASP A 109 23.24 -2.20 -14.50
C ASP A 109 22.66 -3.64 -14.45
N TRP A 110 21.93 -3.99 -13.38
CA TRP A 110 21.41 -5.33 -13.12
C TRP A 110 19.94 -5.56 -13.52
N PHE A 111 19.18 -4.53 -13.92
CA PHE A 111 17.74 -4.71 -14.27
C PHE A 111 17.50 -5.59 -15.48
N HIS A 112 18.47 -5.68 -16.39
CA HIS A 112 18.35 -6.43 -17.62
C HIS A 112 18.49 -7.96 -17.45
N GLU A 113 19.14 -8.44 -16.37
CA GLU A 113 19.56 -9.85 -16.30
C GLU A 113 18.69 -10.75 -15.41
N ASN A 114 17.90 -10.21 -14.47
CA ASN A 114 17.29 -11.03 -13.40
C ASN A 114 15.82 -10.70 -13.04
N SER A 115 15.05 -10.07 -13.93
CA SER A 115 13.63 -9.83 -13.71
C SER A 115 12.80 -11.13 -13.80
N LYS A 116 12.75 -11.90 -12.71
CA LYS A 116 11.76 -13.00 -12.59
C LYS A 116 10.37 -12.39 -12.43
N TYR A 117 9.51 -12.61 -13.42
CA TYR A 117 8.10 -12.24 -13.39
C TYR A 117 7.37 -13.01 -12.28
N HIS A 118 6.51 -12.32 -11.54
CA HIS A 118 5.63 -12.92 -10.55
C HIS A 118 4.18 -12.53 -10.87
N LEU A 119 3.32 -13.54 -11.01
CA LEU A 119 1.92 -13.38 -11.44
C LEU A 119 1.05 -12.59 -10.44
N ASP A 120 1.47 -12.42 -9.18
CA ASP A 120 0.64 -11.84 -8.11
C ASP A 120 1.35 -10.76 -7.27
N ALA A 121 2.31 -10.03 -7.88
CA ALA A 121 3.01 -8.96 -7.18
C ALA A 121 2.65 -7.59 -7.77
N PHE A 122 2.55 -6.57 -6.92
CA PHE A 122 2.52 -5.19 -7.38
C PHE A 122 3.95 -4.74 -7.69
N PRO A 123 4.24 -4.27 -8.92
CA PRO A 123 5.54 -3.69 -9.21
C PRO A 123 5.72 -2.40 -8.41
N ASN A 124 6.89 -2.23 -7.82
CA ASN A 124 7.31 -0.93 -7.31
C ASN A 124 7.90 -0.13 -8.47
N PHE A 125 7.72 1.18 -8.45
CA PHE A 125 8.26 2.07 -9.46
C PHE A 125 9.21 3.09 -8.84
N ILE A 126 10.30 3.36 -9.52
CA ILE A 126 11.18 4.49 -9.25
C ILE A 126 11.16 5.37 -10.49
N GLU A 127 10.70 6.60 -10.34
CA GLU A 127 10.70 7.64 -11.35
C GLU A 127 11.83 8.62 -11.00
N ILE A 128 12.78 8.79 -11.91
CA ILE A 128 13.94 9.67 -11.78
C ILE A 128 13.83 10.74 -12.85
N GLN A 129 13.84 11.99 -12.43
CA GLN A 129 13.94 13.14 -13.30
C GLN A 129 15.21 13.90 -12.93
N THR A 130 16.10 14.06 -13.88
CA THR A 130 17.23 14.98 -13.80
C THR A 130 17.03 16.05 -14.86
N GLY A 131 17.75 17.17 -14.79
CA GLY A 131 17.60 18.24 -15.80
C GLY A 131 17.89 17.86 -17.24
N LYS A 132 18.39 16.65 -17.50
CA LYS A 132 18.68 16.15 -18.84
C LYS A 132 17.98 14.83 -19.17
N ASN A 133 17.61 14.03 -18.15
CA ASN A 133 17.12 12.66 -18.35
C ASN A 133 15.86 12.38 -17.52
N TYR A 134 14.99 11.55 -18.06
CA TYR A 134 13.82 11.01 -17.37
C TYR A 134 13.79 9.48 -17.49
N HIS A 135 13.71 8.79 -16.36
CA HIS A 135 13.71 7.32 -16.30
C HIS A 135 12.61 6.82 -15.37
N VAL A 136 11.94 5.74 -15.77
CA VAL A 136 11.00 5.02 -14.91
C VAL A 136 11.43 3.56 -14.85
N ILE A 137 11.72 3.08 -13.64
CA ILE A 137 12.21 1.73 -13.36
C ILE A 137 11.11 0.99 -12.63
N SER A 138 10.68 -0.16 -13.17
CA SER A 138 9.73 -1.07 -12.52
C SER A 138 10.45 -2.30 -11.99
N PHE A 139 10.19 -2.69 -10.73
CA PHE A 139 10.81 -3.87 -10.13
C PHE A 139 9.94 -4.56 -9.08
N TYR A 140 10.13 -5.87 -8.94
CA TYR A 140 9.39 -6.71 -7.98
C TYR A 140 10.24 -7.07 -6.75
N LYS A 141 11.30 -7.88 -6.95
CA LYS A 141 12.16 -8.42 -5.88
C LYS A 141 13.65 -8.16 -6.15
N ASN A 142 14.00 -6.96 -6.60
CA ASN A 142 15.41 -6.55 -6.66
C ASN A 142 15.89 -6.29 -5.21
N GLN A 143 16.72 -7.20 -4.67
CA GLN A 143 17.17 -7.11 -3.27
C GLN A 143 17.98 -5.84 -2.98
N GLN A 144 18.78 -5.37 -3.93
CA GLN A 144 19.59 -4.16 -3.77
C GLN A 144 18.68 -2.93 -3.68
N LEU A 145 17.71 -2.79 -4.59
CA LEU A 145 16.73 -1.71 -4.49
C LEU A 145 15.86 -1.80 -3.25
N GLN A 146 15.45 -3.00 -2.84
CA GLN A 146 14.65 -3.17 -1.63
C GLN A 146 15.44 -2.71 -0.39
N LYS A 147 16.75 -3.03 -0.33
CA LYS A 147 17.64 -2.53 0.73
C LYS A 147 17.77 -1.01 0.67
N LEU A 148 18.04 -0.45 -0.51
CA LEU A 148 18.15 0.99 -0.72
C LEU A 148 16.89 1.73 -0.25
N ILE A 149 15.71 1.28 -0.71
CA ILE A 149 14.43 1.86 -0.34
C ILE A 149 14.17 1.71 1.16
N SER A 150 14.57 0.58 1.76
CA SER A 150 14.43 0.38 3.21
C SER A 150 15.32 1.32 3.99
N SER A 151 16.57 1.51 3.58
CA SER A 151 17.50 2.49 4.17
C SER A 151 16.95 3.91 4.07
N LEU A 152 16.49 4.30 2.88
CA LEU A 152 15.89 5.61 2.65
C LEU A 152 14.64 5.85 3.51
N ARG A 153 13.78 4.83 3.66
CA ARG A 153 12.61 4.91 4.54
C ARG A 153 12.95 5.11 6.01
N ASN A 154 14.06 4.50 6.45
CA ASN A 154 14.54 4.66 7.81
C ASN A 154 15.14 6.06 8.01
N GLU A 155 15.93 6.54 7.06
CA GLU A 155 16.49 7.90 7.07
C GLU A 155 15.39 8.98 7.12
N LEU A 156 14.33 8.79 6.34
CA LEU A 156 13.19 9.71 6.25
C LEU A 156 12.10 9.47 7.32
N ASP A 157 12.30 8.56 8.28
CA ASP A 157 11.31 8.17 9.30
C ASP A 157 9.90 7.86 8.74
N ILE A 158 9.85 7.23 7.55
CA ILE A 158 8.60 6.95 6.83
C ILE A 158 7.68 6.05 7.65
N HIS A 159 8.25 5.13 8.45
CA HIS A 159 7.45 4.25 9.28
C HIS A 159 6.60 5.05 10.27
N SER A 160 7.22 5.92 11.07
CA SER A 160 6.51 6.68 12.09
C SER A 160 5.55 7.71 11.47
N ILE A 161 5.95 8.33 10.35
CA ILE A 161 5.05 9.21 9.58
C ILE A 161 3.81 8.43 9.13
N ARG A 162 3.98 7.26 8.53
CA ARG A 162 2.88 6.42 8.07
C ARG A 162 1.96 6.04 9.23
N GLN A 163 2.52 5.65 10.38
CA GLN A 163 1.71 5.35 11.56
C GLN A 163 0.88 6.58 11.98
N ARG A 164 1.50 7.76 12.10
CA ARG A 164 0.76 9.00 12.42
C ARG A 164 -0.36 9.30 11.43
N LEU A 165 -0.15 9.06 10.12
CA LEU A 165 -1.20 9.26 9.11
C LEU A 165 -2.32 8.22 9.22
N ILE A 166 -1.99 6.98 9.59
CA ILE A 166 -2.97 5.90 9.83
C ILE A 166 -3.80 6.21 11.09
N GLU A 167 -3.19 6.72 12.15
CA GLU A 167 -3.91 7.11 13.39
C GLU A 167 -4.96 8.20 13.14
N GLN A 168 -4.77 9.04 12.13
CA GLN A 168 -5.74 10.07 11.73
C GLN A 168 -6.94 9.53 10.92
N LEU A 169 -6.99 8.22 10.66
CA LEU A 169 -8.10 7.61 9.93
C LEU A 169 -9.26 7.31 10.87
N GLU A 170 -10.47 7.60 10.41
CA GLU A 170 -11.70 7.24 11.13
C GLU A 170 -11.85 5.71 11.26
N PRO A 171 -12.48 5.19 12.35
CA PRO A 171 -12.75 3.77 12.48
C PRO A 171 -13.45 3.20 11.23
N GLY A 172 -12.93 2.09 10.73
CA GLY A 172 -13.39 1.52 9.47
C GLY A 172 -12.50 0.42 8.90
N ASN A 173 -13.03 -0.26 7.90
CA ASN A 173 -12.27 -1.20 7.08
C ASN A 173 -11.84 -0.50 5.78
N TYR A 174 -10.56 -0.57 5.50
CA TYR A 174 -9.90 0.07 4.38
C TYR A 174 -9.27 -0.98 3.45
N GLN A 175 -9.23 -0.70 2.15
CA GLN A 175 -8.58 -1.56 1.16
C GLN A 175 -7.07 -1.35 1.18
N TRP A 176 -6.31 -2.44 1.21
CA TRP A 176 -4.85 -2.43 1.21
C TRP A 176 -4.33 -3.48 0.22
N GLY A 177 -4.41 -3.18 -1.07
CA GLY A 177 -4.07 -4.16 -2.12
C GLY A 177 -4.96 -5.40 -2.01
N MET A 178 -4.36 -6.58 -1.86
CA MET A 178 -5.08 -7.85 -1.60
C MET A 178 -5.50 -8.04 -0.14
N SER A 179 -5.07 -7.15 0.76
CA SER A 179 -5.36 -7.17 2.19
C SER A 179 -6.36 -6.09 2.57
N SER A 180 -6.77 -6.10 3.84
CA SER A 180 -7.61 -5.05 4.44
C SER A 180 -6.90 -4.44 5.64
N LEU A 181 -6.97 -3.13 5.78
CA LEU A 181 -6.55 -2.41 6.97
C LEU A 181 -7.78 -2.16 7.85
N HIS A 182 -7.84 -2.77 9.03
CA HIS A 182 -8.87 -2.52 10.03
C HIS A 182 -8.37 -1.43 10.98
N ILE A 183 -9.13 -0.36 11.10
CA ILE A 183 -8.82 0.78 11.96
C ILE A 183 -9.94 0.90 12.99
N ASP A 184 -9.56 0.93 14.25
CA ASP A 184 -10.46 1.25 15.36
C ASP A 184 -9.72 2.08 16.41
N HIS A 185 -10.47 2.77 17.26
CA HIS A 185 -9.92 3.68 18.26
C HIS A 185 -10.64 3.48 19.59
N LEU A 186 -9.91 3.61 20.70
CA LEU A 186 -10.55 3.79 21.99
C LEU A 186 -11.42 5.04 21.93
N VAL A 187 -12.67 4.94 22.41
CA VAL A 187 -13.55 6.11 22.50
C VAL A 187 -13.01 7.02 23.61
N PRO A 188 -12.72 8.31 23.34
CA PRO A 188 -12.23 9.27 24.33
C PRO A 188 -13.23 9.54 25.47
N GLY A 189 -12.85 10.43 26.39
CA GLY A 189 -13.48 10.66 27.71
C GLY A 189 -14.97 11.06 27.78
N ASP A 190 -15.71 11.02 26.68
CA ASP A 190 -17.18 11.09 26.60
C ASP A 190 -17.85 9.70 26.56
N ALA A 191 -17.07 8.63 26.73
CA ALA A 191 -17.59 7.28 26.87
C ALA A 191 -18.67 7.17 27.97
N ASP A 192 -19.78 6.52 27.65
CA ASP A 192 -20.91 6.27 28.57
C ASP A 192 -21.45 4.83 28.42
N GLY A 193 -22.45 4.49 29.22
CA GLY A 193 -23.21 3.25 29.08
C GLY A 193 -22.36 1.99 29.26
N PHE A 194 -22.59 1.00 28.38
CA PHE A 194 -21.94 -0.30 28.45
C PHE A 194 -20.42 -0.22 28.25
N TYR A 195 -19.98 0.54 27.25
CA TYR A 195 -18.55 0.62 26.91
C TYR A 195 -17.71 1.15 28.08
N LYS A 196 -18.15 2.23 28.72
CA LYS A 196 -17.45 2.80 29.89
C LYS A 196 -17.23 1.78 31.00
N LYS A 197 -18.21 0.91 31.24
CA LYS A 197 -18.14 -0.11 32.29
C LYS A 197 -17.10 -1.18 31.99
N ILE A 198 -17.03 -1.65 30.75
CA ILE A 198 -16.15 -2.77 30.36
C ILE A 198 -14.77 -2.31 29.90
N LEU A 199 -14.59 -1.02 29.60
CA LEU A 199 -13.33 -0.47 29.10
C LEU A 199 -12.12 -0.81 29.99
N PRO A 200 -12.16 -0.68 31.34
CA PRO A 200 -11.02 -1.07 32.17
C PRO A 200 -10.65 -2.56 32.01
N GLU A 201 -11.64 -3.44 31.92
CA GLU A 201 -11.43 -4.89 31.73
C GLU A 201 -10.85 -5.19 30.34
N ILE A 202 -11.35 -4.52 29.29
CA ILE A 202 -10.80 -4.62 27.93
C ILE A 202 -9.33 -4.18 27.93
N MET A 203 -9.03 -3.03 28.53
CA MET A 203 -7.68 -2.47 28.55
C MET A 203 -6.72 -3.38 29.29
N GLU A 204 -7.12 -3.90 30.46
CA GLU A 204 -6.32 -4.85 31.22
C GLU A 204 -6.08 -6.15 30.44
N LYS A 205 -7.15 -6.73 29.90
CA LYS A 205 -7.10 -8.04 29.25
C LYS A 205 -6.28 -8.05 27.97
N PHE A 206 -6.40 -7.01 27.14
CA PHE A 206 -5.67 -6.93 25.88
C PHE A 206 -4.39 -6.08 25.96
N GLY A 207 -4.07 -5.54 27.15
CA GLY A 207 -2.89 -4.67 27.33
C GLY A 207 -3.00 -3.35 26.55
N LEU A 208 -4.19 -2.77 26.45
CA LEU A 208 -4.42 -1.53 25.70
C LEU A 208 -4.11 -0.30 26.55
N SER A 209 -3.64 0.75 25.88
CA SER A 209 -3.45 2.08 26.43
C SER A 209 -3.96 3.13 25.45
N SER A 210 -3.94 4.40 25.85
CA SER A 210 -4.23 5.52 24.93
C SER A 210 -3.23 5.64 23.78
N GLU A 211 -2.10 4.95 23.85
CA GLU A 211 -1.04 4.94 22.83
C GLU A 211 -1.10 3.70 21.94
N THR A 212 -2.04 2.78 22.17
CA THR A 212 -2.18 1.58 21.35
C THR A 212 -2.50 1.98 19.90
N PRO A 213 -1.74 1.51 18.90
CA PRO A 213 -2.00 1.84 17.51
C PRO A 213 -3.40 1.40 17.06
N ALA A 214 -4.05 2.20 16.21
CA ALA A 214 -5.39 1.90 15.70
C ALA A 214 -5.50 0.58 14.90
N THR A 215 -4.35 0.09 14.41
CA THR A 215 -4.22 -1.19 13.70
C THR A 215 -4.08 -2.40 14.64
N GLN A 216 -3.89 -2.15 15.93
CA GLN A 216 -3.66 -3.17 16.96
C GLN A 216 -4.84 -3.35 17.91
N MET A 217 -5.96 -2.67 17.64
CA MET A 217 -7.19 -2.86 18.42
C MET A 217 -7.77 -4.28 18.23
N PRO A 218 -8.43 -4.84 19.27
CA PRO A 218 -9.09 -6.14 19.19
C PRO A 218 -10.30 -6.10 18.23
N LEU A 219 -10.65 -7.26 17.66
CA LEU A 219 -11.82 -7.39 16.79
C LEU A 219 -13.11 -7.27 17.60
N VAL A 220 -14.00 -6.34 17.25
CA VAL A 220 -15.30 -6.18 17.92
C VAL A 220 -16.42 -6.87 17.13
N MET A 221 -17.25 -7.63 17.83
CA MET A 221 -18.36 -8.39 17.26
C MET A 221 -19.62 -8.21 18.10
N ILE A 222 -20.66 -7.60 17.53
CA ILE A 222 -21.99 -7.47 18.17
C ILE A 222 -22.96 -8.41 17.45
N ASN A 223 -23.58 -9.34 18.16
CA ASN A 223 -24.49 -10.35 17.60
C ASN A 223 -23.85 -11.11 16.42
N LYS A 224 -22.58 -11.49 16.57
CA LYS A 224 -21.76 -12.16 15.54
C LYS A 224 -21.56 -11.35 14.25
N LYS A 225 -21.79 -10.04 14.27
CA LYS A 225 -21.51 -9.12 13.16
C LYS A 225 -20.33 -8.21 13.51
N PRO A 226 -19.39 -7.96 12.58
CA PRO A 226 -18.29 -7.02 12.80
C PRO A 226 -18.80 -5.63 13.18
N ALA A 227 -18.20 -5.06 14.22
CA ALA A 227 -18.50 -3.74 14.75
C ALA A 227 -17.19 -3.02 15.13
N PHE A 228 -17.30 -1.85 15.74
CA PHE A 228 -16.18 -1.07 16.25
C PHE A 228 -16.40 -0.70 17.72
N LEU A 229 -15.36 -0.29 18.44
CA LEU A 229 -15.43 0.12 19.84
C LEU A 229 -16.44 1.27 20.05
N LYS A 230 -16.52 2.21 19.10
CA LYS A 230 -17.53 3.26 19.10
C LYS A 230 -18.98 2.76 19.04
N ASP A 231 -19.21 1.56 18.53
CA ASP A 231 -20.56 0.97 18.48
C ASP A 231 -20.93 0.35 19.82
N LEU A 232 -19.96 -0.11 20.62
CA LEU A 232 -20.18 -0.50 22.01
C LEU A 232 -20.60 0.69 22.87
N ASN A 233 -20.07 1.88 22.56
CA ASN A 233 -20.43 3.12 23.28
C ASN A 233 -21.86 3.58 23.03
N LYS A 234 -22.55 3.01 22.04
CA LYS A 234 -23.96 3.29 21.76
C LYS A 234 -24.91 2.33 22.49
N LEU A 235 -24.37 1.30 23.16
CA LEU A 235 -25.18 0.29 23.84
C LEU A 235 -25.40 0.68 25.29
N GLU A 236 -26.65 0.51 25.73
CA GLU A 236 -27.00 0.64 27.13
C GLU A 236 -26.80 -0.68 27.89
N MET A 237 -26.54 -0.58 29.19
CA MET A 237 -26.34 -1.77 30.04
C MET A 237 -27.52 -2.75 30.02
N GLY A 238 -28.74 -2.24 29.83
CA GLY A 238 -29.97 -3.06 29.76
C GLY A 238 -30.15 -3.82 28.45
N GLU A 239 -29.47 -3.40 27.38
CA GLU A 239 -29.57 -4.01 26.04
C GLU A 239 -28.66 -5.22 25.89
N VAL A 240 -27.59 -5.29 26.70
CA VAL A 240 -26.62 -6.38 26.66
C VAL A 240 -27.13 -7.60 27.43
N GLU A 241 -27.12 -8.76 26.78
CA GLU A 241 -27.40 -10.06 27.39
C GLU A 241 -26.13 -10.62 28.06
N ASN A 242 -25.02 -10.65 27.31
CA ASN A 242 -23.70 -11.05 27.80
C ASN A 242 -22.58 -10.51 26.89
N TYR A 243 -21.35 -10.57 27.38
CA TYR A 243 -20.15 -10.33 26.60
C TYR A 243 -19.05 -11.33 26.96
N GLU A 244 -18.15 -11.58 26.01
CA GLU A 244 -16.98 -12.43 26.16
C GLU A 244 -15.75 -11.72 25.58
N LEU A 245 -14.63 -11.81 26.30
CA LEU A 245 -13.35 -11.29 25.85
C LEU A 245 -12.43 -12.49 25.57
N LEU A 246 -12.06 -12.70 24.31
CA LEU A 246 -11.22 -13.82 23.89
C LEU A 246 -9.80 -13.33 23.57
N GLN A 247 -8.80 -13.92 24.22
CA GLN A 247 -7.37 -13.68 23.97
C GLN A 247 -6.72 -14.96 23.42
N ASP A 248 -5.48 -14.83 22.94
CA ASP A 248 -4.59 -15.94 22.58
C ASP A 248 -5.00 -16.72 21.31
N ALA A 249 -4.41 -17.91 21.15
CA ALA A 249 -4.57 -18.75 19.97
C ALA A 249 -6.02 -19.19 19.70
N THR A 250 -6.89 -19.21 20.72
CA THR A 250 -8.31 -19.59 20.57
C THR A 250 -9.10 -18.54 19.78
N ALA A 251 -8.83 -17.26 20.00
CA ALA A 251 -9.43 -16.16 19.25
C ALA A 251 -9.06 -16.26 17.75
N THR A 252 -7.78 -16.47 17.46
CA THR A 252 -7.29 -16.64 16.08
C THR A 252 -7.81 -17.93 15.43
N ALA A 253 -7.99 -19.03 16.19
CA ALA A 253 -8.53 -20.27 15.66
C ALA A 253 -10.00 -20.14 15.22
N LEU A 254 -10.80 -19.33 15.93
CA LEU A 254 -12.23 -19.14 15.63
C LEU A 254 -12.49 -18.03 14.60
N TYR A 255 -11.70 -16.95 14.63
CA TYR A 255 -11.97 -15.72 13.86
C TYR A 255 -10.86 -15.35 12.87
N GLY A 256 -9.81 -16.17 12.77
CA GLY A 256 -8.70 -16.00 11.84
C GLY A 256 -7.73 -14.88 12.21
N PHE A 257 -6.90 -14.48 11.25
CA PHE A 257 -5.80 -13.51 11.45
C PHE A 257 -6.25 -12.15 12.02
N ARG A 258 -7.48 -11.71 11.75
CA ARG A 258 -8.02 -10.45 12.29
C ARG A 258 -8.22 -10.46 13.81
N ALA A 259 -8.20 -11.64 14.42
CA ALA A 259 -8.31 -11.83 15.86
C ALA A 259 -6.94 -12.00 16.54
N SER A 260 -5.84 -11.67 15.87
CA SER A 260 -4.49 -11.74 16.44
C SER A 260 -4.32 -10.87 17.69
N ASN A 261 -5.11 -9.81 17.81
CA ASN A 261 -5.09 -8.87 18.93
C ASN A 261 -6.23 -9.14 19.93
N GLY A 262 -6.91 -10.28 19.81
CA GLY A 262 -8.08 -10.63 20.62
C GLY A 262 -9.42 -10.26 19.99
N VAL A 263 -10.50 -10.69 20.64
CA VAL A 263 -11.89 -10.49 20.18
C VAL A 263 -12.78 -10.08 21.34
N ILE A 264 -13.62 -9.08 21.10
CA ILE A 264 -14.70 -8.65 22.00
C ILE A 264 -16.02 -9.13 21.39
N LEU A 265 -16.66 -10.09 22.04
CA LEU A 265 -17.97 -10.61 21.67
C LEU A 265 -19.04 -9.98 22.55
N VAL A 266 -20.07 -9.42 21.95
CA VAL A 266 -21.22 -8.87 22.66
C VAL A 266 -22.49 -9.46 22.06
N LYS A 267 -23.37 -9.96 22.92
CA LYS A 267 -24.71 -10.41 22.56
C LYS A 267 -25.74 -9.48 23.18
N THR A 268 -26.62 -8.93 22.36
CA THR A 268 -27.75 -8.12 22.84
C THR A 268 -29.00 -8.98 23.01
N ARG A 269 -29.95 -8.49 23.81
CA ARG A 269 -31.27 -9.12 24.01
C ARG A 269 -32.15 -9.08 22.78
#